data_AF-T1K5D6-F1
#
_entry.id   AF-T1K5D6-F1
#
_cell.length_a   1.000
_cell.length_b   1.000
_cell.length_c   1.000
_cell.angle_alpha   90.00
_cell.angle_beta   90.00
_cell.angle_gamma   90.00
#
_symmetry.space_group_name_H-M   'P 1'
#
loop_
_entity.id
_entity.type
_entity.pdbx_description
1 polymer ?
#
loop_
_entity_poly.entity_id
_entity_poly.type
_entity_poly.pdbx_seq_one_letter_code
_entity_poly.pdbx_strand_id
1 'polypeptide(L)'
;MDSWVFPFTHPSWEFEILYQGKWLEVVGSGIVEEKILLNNGITGKIGWALGFGLERLAMVRYKVPDVRLFWSQDPACLIQFRDLKPTDNYEFKPISKFPSRTFDISFWIPDGQ
;
A
#
# COMPACT_ATOMS: atom_id res chain seq x y z
N MET A 1 -17.73 -0.68 -17.89
CA MET A 1 -17.44 -0.42 -16.47
C MET A 1 -16.28 -1.33 -16.18
N ASP A 2 -15.08 -0.78 -16.08
CA ASP A 2 -13.86 -1.58 -15.96
C ASP A 2 -13.89 -2.27 -14.59
N SER A 3 -14.26 -3.54 -14.60
CA SER A 3 -14.31 -4.37 -13.39
C SER A 3 -12.90 -4.83 -13.10
N TRP A 4 -12.31 -4.32 -12.03
CA TRP A 4 -11.13 -4.93 -11.41
C TRP A 4 -11.47 -6.38 -11.05
N VAL A 5 -10.52 -7.30 -11.26
CA VAL A 5 -10.75 -8.74 -11.06
C VAL A 5 -9.70 -9.28 -10.10
N PHE A 6 -10.15 -9.71 -8.93
CA PHE A 6 -9.35 -10.54 -8.03
C PHE A 6 -9.87 -11.98 -8.09
N PRO A 7 -9.00 -13.01 -8.20
CA PRO A 7 -9.43 -14.40 -8.36
C PRO A 7 -10.17 -14.96 -7.13
N PHE A 8 -10.23 -14.22 -6.03
CA PHE A 8 -10.84 -14.61 -4.76
C PHE A 8 -12.05 -13.75 -4.36
N THR A 9 -12.46 -12.78 -5.19
CA THR A 9 -13.69 -12.01 -4.96
C THR A 9 -14.42 -11.68 -6.27
N HIS A 10 -15.75 -11.69 -6.26
CA HIS A 10 -16.57 -11.20 -7.37
C HIS A 10 -17.96 -10.76 -6.88
N PRO A 11 -18.46 -9.56 -7.26
CA PRO A 11 -17.72 -8.45 -7.88
C PRO A 11 -16.62 -7.88 -6.98
N SER A 12 -15.65 -7.21 -7.61
CA SER A 12 -14.53 -6.55 -6.93
C SER A 12 -14.50 -5.05 -7.21
N TRP A 13 -13.90 -4.31 -6.29
CA TRP A 13 -13.70 -2.87 -6.37
C TRP A 13 -12.34 -2.48 -5.84
N GLU A 14 -11.78 -1.43 -6.44
CA GLU A 14 -10.62 -0.73 -5.91
C GLU A 14 -11.06 0.66 -5.44
N PHE A 15 -10.49 1.09 -4.31
CA PHE A 15 -10.66 2.44 -3.80
C PHE A 15 -9.41 3.25 -4.13
N GLU A 16 -9.63 4.43 -4.70
CA GLU A 16 -8.57 5.36 -5.05
C GLU A 16 -8.71 6.67 -4.28
N ILE A 17 -7.58 7.30 -3.98
CA ILE A 17 -7.52 8.64 -3.40
C ILE A 17 -6.83 9.56 -4.40
N LEU A 18 -7.43 10.72 -4.69
CA LEU A 18 -6.78 11.77 -5.45
C LEU A 18 -5.73 12.44 -4.55
N TYR A 19 -4.46 12.16 -4.81
CA TYR A 19 -3.33 12.69 -4.04
C TYR A 19 -2.33 13.36 -4.97
N GLN A 20 -2.00 14.63 -4.71
CA GLN A 20 -1.07 15.43 -5.53
C GLN A 20 -1.40 15.42 -7.04
N GLY A 21 -2.69 15.44 -7.38
CA GLY A 21 -3.15 15.46 -8.78
C GLY A 21 -3.10 14.11 -9.50
N LYS A 22 -2.83 13.01 -8.79
CA LYS A 22 -2.86 11.64 -9.34
C LYS A 22 -3.82 10.77 -8.54
N TRP A 23 -4.55 9.91 -9.23
CA TRP A 23 -5.33 8.84 -8.60
C TRP A 23 -4.38 7.75 -8.12
N LEU A 24 -4.51 7.39 -6.86
CA LEU A 24 -3.67 6.42 -6.19
C LEU A 24 -4.57 5.37 -5.54
N GLU A 25 -4.54 4.15 -6.09
CA GLU A 25 -5.18 2.97 -5.50
C GLU A 25 -4.65 2.75 -4.08
N VAL A 26 -5.53 2.54 -3.11
CA VAL A 26 -5.18 2.33 -1.71
C VAL A 26 -5.73 1.04 -1.12
N VAL A 27 -6.82 0.51 -1.70
CA VAL A 27 -7.55 -0.63 -1.15
C VAL A 27 -8.16 -1.45 -2.27
N GLY A 28 -7.90 -2.75 -2.26
CA GLY A 28 -8.67 -3.73 -3.02
C GLY A 28 -9.77 -4.34 -2.15
N SER A 29 -10.95 -4.55 -2.71
CA SER A 29 -12.09 -5.13 -1.99
C SER A 29 -13.01 -5.94 -2.89
N GLY A 30 -13.86 -6.76 -2.29
CA GLY A 30 -14.91 -7.47 -3.02
C GLY A 30 -15.70 -8.45 -2.18
N ILE A 31 -16.72 -9.03 -2.80
CA ILE A 31 -17.49 -10.14 -2.23
C ILE A 31 -16.68 -11.41 -2.42
N VAL A 32 -16.41 -12.16 -1.35
CA VAL A 32 -15.61 -13.39 -1.40
C VAL A 32 -16.29 -14.45 -2.26
N GLU A 33 -15.52 -15.07 -3.15
CA GLU A 33 -15.99 -16.17 -3.99
C GLU A 33 -16.56 -17.32 -3.15
N GLU A 34 -17.77 -17.77 -3.50
CA GLU A 34 -18.50 -18.79 -2.73
C GLU A 34 -17.68 -20.09 -2.58
N LYS A 35 -16.96 -20.48 -3.64
CA LYS A 35 -16.08 -21.66 -3.64
C LYS A 35 -15.04 -21.63 -2.51
N ILE A 36 -14.53 -20.44 -2.15
CA ILE A 36 -13.55 -20.29 -1.06
C ILE A 36 -14.23 -20.54 0.29
N LEU A 37 -15.46 -20.04 0.48
CA LEU A 37 -16.23 -20.25 1.71
C LEU A 37 -16.61 -21.73 1.86
N LEU A 38 -17.09 -22.36 0.79
CA LEU A 38 -17.47 -23.77 0.76
C LEU A 38 -16.28 -24.70 1.08
N ASN A 39 -15.11 -24.43 0.50
CA ASN A 39 -13.89 -25.19 0.77
C ASN A 39 -13.44 -25.12 2.24
N ASN A 40 -13.91 -24.11 3.00
CA ASN A 40 -13.62 -23.94 4.42
C ASN A 40 -14.81 -24.36 5.32
N GLY A 41 -15.78 -25.10 4.78
CA GLY A 41 -16.94 -25.61 5.53
C GLY A 41 -17.97 -24.55 5.89
N ILE A 42 -17.90 -23.35 5.29
CA ILE A 42 -18.83 -22.25 5.54
C ILE A 42 -19.93 -22.33 4.47
N THR A 43 -21.15 -22.64 4.89
CA THR A 43 -22.33 -22.76 4.02
C THR A 43 -23.39 -21.71 4.37
N GLY A 44 -24.11 -21.21 3.36
CA GLY A 44 -25.21 -20.25 3.56
C GLY A 44 -24.78 -18.87 4.06
N LYS A 45 -23.51 -18.49 3.89
CA LYS A 45 -22.99 -17.17 4.27
C LYS A 45 -22.39 -16.46 3.07
N ILE A 46 -22.46 -15.13 3.09
CA ILE A 46 -21.78 -14.25 2.16
C ILE A 46 -20.73 -13.47 2.96
N GLY A 47 -19.51 -13.37 2.42
CA GLY A 47 -18.42 -12.62 3.02
C GLY A 47 -17.96 -11.49 2.12
N TRP A 48 -17.43 -10.43 2.71
CA TRP A 48 -16.65 -9.42 1.99
C TRP A 48 -15.23 -9.44 2.53
N ALA A 49 -14.28 -9.13 1.67
CA ALA A 49 -12.87 -9.02 2.01
C ALA A 49 -12.31 -7.72 1.45
N LEU A 50 -11.38 -7.14 2.18
CA LEU A 50 -10.70 -5.92 1.80
C LEU A 50 -9.27 -5.92 2.33
N GLY A 51 -8.36 -5.36 1.53
CA GLY A 51 -6.93 -5.31 1.81
C GLY A 51 -6.42 -3.89 1.69
N PHE A 52 -5.88 -3.36 2.78
CA PHE A 52 -5.30 -2.02 2.83
C PHE A 52 -3.78 -2.10 2.80
N GLY A 53 -3.14 -1.27 1.96
CA GLY A 53 -1.70 -1.03 2.05
C GLY A 53 -1.40 -0.01 3.15
N LEU A 54 -0.97 -0.47 4.34
CA LEU A 54 -0.72 0.40 5.49
C LEU A 54 0.32 1.49 5.19
N GLU A 55 1.41 1.13 4.53
CA GLU A 55 2.48 2.06 4.16
C GLU A 55 1.95 3.14 3.22
N ARG A 56 1.12 2.75 2.25
CA ARG A 56 0.56 3.67 1.26
C ARG A 56 -0.42 4.66 1.92
N LEU A 57 -1.31 4.16 2.78
CA LEU A 57 -2.19 5.00 3.58
C LEU A 57 -1.41 5.95 4.49
N ALA A 58 -0.36 5.47 5.15
CA ALA A 58 0.50 6.28 6.00
C ALA A 58 1.26 7.36 5.21
N MET A 59 1.76 7.03 4.01
CA MET A 59 2.41 7.99 3.12
C MET A 59 1.46 9.12 2.71
N VAL A 60 0.22 8.79 2.35
CA VAL A 60 -0.80 9.80 2.01
C VAL A 60 -1.20 10.61 3.24
N ARG A 61 -1.45 9.95 4.37
CA ARG A 61 -1.96 10.57 5.61
C ARG A 61 -0.96 11.51 6.28
N TYR A 62 0.31 11.09 6.35
CA TYR A 62 1.38 11.83 7.03
C TYR A 62 2.35 12.50 6.05
N LYS A 63 2.06 12.47 4.74
CA LYS A 63 2.91 13.01 3.67
C LYS A 63 4.35 12.49 3.70
N VAL A 64 4.53 11.22 4.07
CA VAL A 64 5.85 10.59 4.08
C VAL A 64 6.32 10.43 2.63
N PRO A 65 7.49 10.97 2.26
CA PRO A 65 7.90 11.05 0.86
C PRO A 65 8.45 9.75 0.28
N ASP A 66 8.80 8.77 1.13
CA ASP A 66 9.45 7.54 0.71
C ASP A 66 9.11 6.39 1.68
N VAL A 67 8.69 5.24 1.14
CA VAL A 67 8.33 4.04 1.92
C VAL A 67 9.51 3.50 2.75
N ARG A 68 10.75 3.70 2.31
CA ARG A 68 11.96 3.24 3.01
C ARG A 68 12.12 3.90 4.38
N LEU A 69 11.51 5.06 4.60
CA LEU A 69 11.56 5.77 5.88
C LEU A 69 10.87 4.99 7.01
N PHE A 70 9.88 4.14 6.70
CA PHE A 70 9.25 3.26 7.71
C PHE A 70 10.21 2.19 8.25
N TRP A 71 11.27 1.88 7.51
CA TRP A 71 12.28 0.89 7.87
C TRP A 71 13.58 1.53 8.38
N SER A 72 13.65 2.86 8.43
CA SER A 72 14.83 3.59 8.87
C SER A 72 14.99 3.48 10.39
N GLN A 73 16.21 3.19 10.84
CA GLN A 73 16.60 3.21 12.26
C GLN A 73 17.14 4.59 12.70
N ASP A 74 17.08 5.60 11.82
CA ASP A 74 17.47 6.97 12.17
C ASP A 74 16.55 7.50 13.29
N PRO A 75 17.09 7.89 14.45
CA PRO A 75 16.29 8.48 15.54
C PRO A 75 15.45 9.68 15.10
N ALA A 76 15.90 10.45 14.09
CA ALA A 76 15.18 11.58 13.54
C ALA A 76 13.87 11.16 12.83
N CYS A 77 13.76 9.93 12.33
CA CYS A 77 12.51 9.37 11.81
C CYS A 77 11.63 8.85 12.94
N LEU A 78 12.22 8.08 13.87
CA LEU A 78 11.48 7.38 14.92
C LEU A 78 10.79 8.33 15.90
N ILE A 79 11.46 9.42 16.28
CA ILE A 79 10.93 10.34 17.30
C ILE A 79 9.72 11.15 16.81
N GLN A 80 9.54 11.29 15.50
CA GLN A 80 8.46 12.06 14.90
C GLN A 80 7.08 11.47 15.18
N PHE A 81 6.98 10.16 15.43
CA PHE A 81 5.71 9.45 15.62
C PHE A 81 5.48 8.95 17.05
N ARG A 82 6.43 9.13 17.97
CA ARG A 82 6.43 8.47 19.29
C ARG A 82 5.24 8.83 20.17
N ASP A 83 4.84 10.11 20.19
CA ASP A 83 3.80 10.63 21.08
C ASP A 83 2.52 11.04 20.33
N LEU A 84 2.38 10.60 19.07
CA LEU A 84 1.22 10.90 18.24
C LEU A 84 0.07 9.92 18.52
N LYS A 85 -1.13 10.46 18.58
CA LYS A 85 -2.38 9.69 18.54
C LYS A 85 -2.85 9.56 17.09
N PRO A 86 -3.59 8.51 16.74
CA PRO A 86 -4.16 8.36 15.38
C PRO A 86 -5.03 9.54 14.92
N THR A 87 -5.60 10.28 15.87
CA THR A 87 -6.45 11.45 15.61
C THR A 87 -5.67 12.74 15.35
N ASP A 88 -4.36 12.76 15.62
CA ASP A 88 -3.57 13.99 15.54
C ASP A 88 -3.30 14.36 14.08
N ASN A 89 -3.51 15.63 13.73
CA ASN A 89 -3.19 16.11 12.39
C ASN A 89 -1.69 16.42 12.29
N TYR A 90 -0.91 15.43 11.89
CA TYR A 90 0.53 15.51 11.77
C TYR A 90 1.01 15.30 10.33
N GLU A 91 2.08 16.00 9.95
CA GLU A 91 2.80 15.83 8.69
C GLU A 91 4.28 15.56 8.98
N PHE A 92 4.84 14.56 8.29
CA PHE A 92 6.23 14.16 8.42
C PHE A 92 7.16 15.30 8.03
N LYS A 93 8.12 15.61 8.91
CA LYS A 93 9.16 16.59 8.67
C LYS A 93 10.32 15.91 7.92
N PRO A 94 10.66 16.36 6.70
CA PRO A 94 11.75 15.79 5.94
C PRO A 94 13.06 15.85 6.72
N ILE A 95 13.74 14.70 6.81
CA ILE A 95 15.13 14.62 7.29
C ILE A 95 16.11 15.02 6.18
N SER A 96 17.35 15.33 6.56
CA SER A 96 18.40 15.72 5.62
C SER A 96 18.56 14.69 4.50
N LYS A 97 18.41 15.13 3.26
CA LYS A 97 18.60 14.27 2.07
C LYS A 97 20.05 14.41 1.62
N PHE A 98 20.77 13.28 1.60
CA PHE A 98 22.05 13.20 0.90
C PHE A 98 21.82 13.40 -0.61
N PRO A 99 22.79 13.98 -1.35
CA PRO A 99 22.66 14.15 -2.78
C PRO A 99 22.53 12.79 -3.47
N SER A 100 21.55 12.66 -4.36
CA SER A 100 21.41 11.47 -5.21
C SER A 100 22.61 11.33 -6.13
N ARG A 101 23.09 10.09 -6.31
CA ARG A 101 24.07 9.76 -7.35
C ARG A 101 23.48 8.71 -8.28
N THR A 102 23.70 8.92 -9.57
CA THR A 102 23.25 8.02 -10.63
C THR A 102 24.46 7.25 -11.14
N PHE A 103 24.31 5.93 -11.29
CA PHE A 103 25.29 5.05 -11.90
C PHE A 103 24.55 4.16 -12.91
N ASP A 104 25.14 4.00 -14.09
CA ASP A 104 24.60 3.13 -15.12
C ASP A 104 25.25 1.74 -15.01
N ILE A 105 24.47 0.69 -15.31
CA ILE A 105 24.93 -0.70 -15.29
C ILE A 105 24.50 -1.40 -16.58
N SER A 106 25.44 -2.10 -17.23
CA SER A 106 25.19 -2.89 -18.44
C SER A 106 25.90 -4.23 -18.32
N PHE A 107 25.21 -5.31 -18.68
CA PHE A 107 25.75 -6.68 -18.66
C PHE A 107 25.05 -7.54 -19.73
N TRP A 108 25.68 -8.65 -20.11
CA TRP A 108 25.09 -9.63 -21.01
C TRP A 108 24.07 -10.50 -20.27
N ILE A 109 22.91 -10.73 -20.89
CA ILE A 109 21.94 -11.73 -20.40
C ILE A 109 22.41 -13.12 -20.87
N PRO A 110 22.40 -14.15 -20.01
CA PRO A 110 22.73 -15.51 -20.42
C PRO A 110 21.79 -16.03 -21.51
N ASP A 111 22.31 -16.85 -22.43
CA ASP A 111 21.49 -17.48 -23.46
C ASP A 111 20.42 -18.41 -22.83
N GLY A 112 19.16 -18.28 -23.28
CA GLY A 112 18.06 -19.19 -22.94
C GLY A 112 17.16 -18.79 -21.76
N GLN A 113 17.16 -17.52 -21.35
CA GLN A 113 16.09 -16.92 -20.54
C GLN A 113 15.06 -16.17 -21.38
#